data_AF-A0A4R4SS50-F1
#
_entry.id   AF-A0A4R4SS50-F1
#
_cell.length_a   1.000
_cell.length_b   1.000
_cell.length_c   1.000
_cell.angle_alpha   90.00
_cell.angle_beta   90.00
_cell.angle_gamma   90.00
#
_symmetry.space_group_name_H-M   'P 1'
#
loop_
_entity.id
_entity.type
_entity.pdbx_description
1 polymer ?
#
loop_
_entity_poly.entity_id
_entity_poly.type
_entity_poly.pdbx_seq_one_letter_code
_entity_poly.pdbx_strand_id
1 'polypeptide(L)'
;MSPRKNRRTVSERGARGGASWVQETEAGPDGEWVVRAISGAGAAKAYRCPGCDQEIPPGVAHVVAWRADDRDGRDRRHWHRPCWQARGRRSPRIMRSRGAPRY
;
A
#
# COMPACT_ATOMS: atom_id res chain seq x y z
N MET A 1 3.08 -3.81 34.25
CA MET A 1 2.76 -3.26 32.92
C MET A 1 3.76 -3.79 31.90
N SER A 2 3.34 -4.69 30.98
CA SER A 2 4.23 -5.32 30.01
C SER A 2 4.36 -4.48 28.73
N PRO A 3 5.57 -4.08 28.30
CA PRO A 3 5.74 -3.40 27.02
C PRO A 3 5.49 -4.38 25.87
N ARG A 4 4.52 -4.08 25.00
CA ARG A 4 4.21 -4.86 23.79
C ARG A 4 5.42 -4.82 22.84
N LYS A 5 6.25 -5.87 22.85
CA LYS A 5 7.34 -6.05 21.90
C LYS A 5 6.76 -6.42 20.53
N ASN A 6 6.56 -5.42 19.67
CA ASN A 6 6.42 -5.66 18.23
C ASN A 6 7.81 -6.10 17.73
N ARG A 7 7.98 -7.39 17.48
CA ARG A 7 9.22 -7.94 16.95
C ARG A 7 9.20 -7.69 15.44
N ARG A 8 9.74 -6.54 15.00
CA ARG A 8 10.08 -6.34 13.59
C ARG A 8 11.24 -7.29 13.28
N THR A 9 10.99 -8.34 12.51
CA THR A 9 12.05 -9.16 11.92
C THR A 9 12.71 -8.33 10.82
N VAL A 10 13.75 -7.58 11.18
CA VAL A 10 14.66 -7.00 10.20
C VAL A 10 15.45 -8.16 9.61
N SER A 11 15.08 -8.60 8.42
CA SER A 11 15.89 -9.53 7.64
C SER A 11 16.95 -8.71 6.89
N GLU A 12 18.12 -8.57 7.51
CA GLU A 12 19.31 -8.05 6.85
C GLU A 12 19.99 -9.17 6.06
N ARG A 13 20.04 -9.05 4.73
CA ARG A 13 21.30 -9.04 3.94
C ARG A 13 21.05 -9.08 2.44
N GLY A 14 21.56 -8.05 1.75
CA GLY A 14 21.62 -8.02 0.29
C GLY A 14 22.24 -6.76 -0.29
N ALA A 15 23.28 -6.19 0.33
CA ALA A 15 24.06 -5.12 -0.30
C ALA A 15 25.01 -5.72 -1.34
N ARG A 16 24.58 -5.76 -2.62
CA ARG A 16 25.45 -5.80 -3.81
C ARG A 16 24.77 -4.96 -4.92
N GLY A 17 25.57 -4.13 -5.57
CA GLY A 17 25.13 -2.95 -6.31
C GLY A 17 24.20 -3.16 -7.51
N GLY A 18 23.55 -2.06 -7.89
CA GLY A 18 22.59 -1.94 -8.99
C GLY A 18 21.26 -1.49 -8.41
N ALA A 19 20.75 -0.32 -8.84
CA ALA A 19 19.50 0.32 -8.40
C ALA A 19 18.35 -0.69 -8.14
N SER A 20 18.31 -1.23 -6.92
CA SER A 20 17.46 -2.34 -6.56
C SER A 20 16.18 -1.76 -6.00
N TRP A 21 15.16 -1.74 -6.85
CA TRP A 21 13.80 -1.47 -6.43
C TRP A 21 13.41 -2.55 -5.41
N VAL A 22 13.52 -2.24 -4.11
CA VAL A 22 13.19 -3.18 -3.05
C VAL A 22 11.72 -3.56 -3.18
N GLN A 23 11.50 -4.78 -3.65
CA GLN A 23 10.20 -5.45 -3.60
C GLN A 23 10.19 -6.22 -2.29
N GLU A 24 9.26 -5.89 -1.41
CA GLU A 24 9.07 -6.54 -0.12
C GLU A 24 7.77 -7.33 -0.17
N THR A 25 7.81 -8.60 0.22
CA THR A 25 6.60 -9.40 0.39
C THR A 25 6.11 -9.23 1.83
N GLU A 26 4.89 -8.73 2.00
CA GLU A 26 4.28 -8.49 3.29
C GLU A 26 3.08 -9.42 3.49
N ALA A 27 3.12 -10.25 4.53
CA ALA A 27 1.96 -11.05 4.95
C ALA A 27 0.98 -10.17 5.75
N GLY A 28 -0.29 -10.17 5.34
CA GLY A 28 -1.38 -9.47 6.01
C GLY A 28 -2.58 -10.37 6.32
N PRO A 29 -3.56 -9.90 7.11
CA PRO A 29 -4.79 -10.65 7.41
C PRO A 29 -5.63 -10.97 6.15
N ASP A 30 -5.41 -10.21 5.08
CA ASP A 30 -6.05 -10.27 3.77
C ASP A 30 -5.26 -11.08 2.73
N GLY A 31 -4.14 -11.69 3.13
CA GLY A 31 -3.28 -12.53 2.31
C GLY A 31 -1.84 -12.02 2.20
N GLU A 32 -1.05 -12.67 1.34
CA GLU A 32 0.31 -12.22 1.01
C GLU A 32 0.28 -11.19 -0.11
N TRP A 33 1.04 -10.12 0.08
CA TRP A 33 1.14 -9.02 -0.87
C TRP A 33 2.58 -8.78 -1.26
N VAL A 34 2.81 -8.54 -2.55
CA VAL A 34 4.08 -7.98 -3.01
C VAL A 34 3.95 -6.48 -3.06
N VAL A 35 4.92 -5.80 -2.45
CA VAL A 35 4.91 -4.36 -2.20
C VAL A 35 6.15 -3.73 -2.80
N ARG A 36 5.97 -2.68 -3.60
CA ARG A 36 7.07 -1.92 -4.20
C ARG A 36 6.93 -0.44 -3.90
N ALA A 37 8.00 0.16 -3.38
CA ALA A 37 8.07 1.61 -3.19
C ALA A 37 8.34 2.33 -4.53
N ILE A 38 7.59 3.40 -4.78
CA ILE A 38 7.77 4.32 -5.91
C ILE A 38 8.23 5.67 -5.38
N SER A 39 9.36 6.16 -5.88
CA SER A 39 9.85 7.50 -5.57
C SER A 39 8.99 8.55 -6.26
N GLY A 40 9.01 9.79 -5.75
CA GLY A 40 8.29 10.91 -6.39
C GLY A 40 8.69 11.11 -7.85
N ALA A 41 9.99 11.02 -8.15
CA ALA A 41 10.51 11.09 -9.52
C ALA A 41 9.99 9.96 -10.44
N GLY A 42 9.69 8.78 -9.88
CA GLY A 42 9.10 7.67 -10.63
C GLY A 42 7.57 7.74 -10.76
N ALA A 43 6.92 8.68 -10.07
CA ALA A 43 5.47 8.85 -10.08
C ALA A 43 5.04 9.82 -11.19
N ALA A 44 5.02 9.34 -12.43
CA ALA A 44 4.68 10.18 -13.59
C ALA A 44 3.17 10.34 -13.84
N LYS A 45 2.32 9.56 -13.17
CA LYS A 45 0.86 9.52 -13.38
C LYS A 45 0.12 9.64 -12.06
N ALA A 46 -1.07 10.23 -12.14
CA ALA A 46 -2.00 10.24 -11.02
C ALA A 46 -2.68 8.87 -10.86
N TYR A 47 -2.87 8.43 -9.63
CA TYR A 47 -3.55 7.17 -9.30
C TYR A 47 -4.50 7.35 -8.12
N ARG A 48 -5.54 6.51 -8.02
CA ARG A 48 -6.50 6.58 -6.90
C ARG A 48 -6.14 5.59 -5.79
N CYS A 49 -6.06 6.08 -4.56
CA CYS A 49 -5.66 5.29 -3.39
C CYS A 49 -6.85 4.51 -2.80
N PRO A 50 -6.85 3.16 -2.78
CA PRO A 50 -7.97 2.40 -2.24
C PRO A 50 -8.22 2.61 -0.74
N GLY A 51 -7.22 2.98 0.06
CA GLY A 51 -7.41 3.16 1.51
C GLY A 51 -8.08 4.47 1.95
N CYS A 52 -8.13 5.48 1.08
CA CYS A 52 -8.72 6.78 1.40
C CYS A 52 -9.55 7.39 0.27
N ASP A 53 -9.57 6.74 -0.89
CA ASP A 53 -10.24 7.18 -2.12
C ASP A 53 -9.79 8.55 -2.66
N GLN A 54 -8.64 9.04 -2.16
CA GLN A 54 -8.01 10.26 -2.64
C GLN A 54 -7.03 9.96 -3.77
N GLU A 55 -6.83 10.95 -4.64
CA GLU A 55 -5.82 10.90 -5.69
C GLU A 55 -4.40 11.02 -5.11
N ILE A 56 -3.48 10.26 -5.69
CA ILE A 56 -2.04 10.37 -5.51
C ILE A 56 -1.53 11.15 -6.73
N PRO A 57 -1.15 12.43 -6.57
CA PRO A 57 -0.65 13.23 -7.68
C PRO A 57 0.69 12.71 -8.22
N PRO A 58 1.05 13.04 -9.48
CA PRO A 58 2.40 12.83 -9.97
C PRO A 58 3.43 13.56 -9.10
N GLY A 59 4.63 13.03 -8.99
CA GLY A 59 5.68 13.56 -8.11
C GLY A 59 5.58 13.12 -6.65
N VAL A 60 4.50 12.45 -6.24
CA VAL A 60 4.32 11.99 -4.85
C VAL A 60 4.83 10.57 -4.67
N ALA A 61 5.73 10.38 -3.69
CA ALA A 61 6.23 9.06 -3.33
C ALA A 61 5.12 8.20 -2.71
N HIS A 62 4.92 7.01 -3.25
CA HIS A 62 3.83 6.12 -2.87
C HIS A 62 4.24 4.65 -3.00
N VAL A 63 3.30 3.73 -2.77
CA VAL A 63 3.54 2.29 -2.77
C VAL A 63 2.61 1.63 -3.78
N VAL A 64 3.12 0.67 -4.53
CA VAL A 64 2.32 -0.22 -5.38
C VAL A 64 2.28 -1.59 -4.73
N ALA A 65 1.09 -2.13 -4.57
CA ALA A 65 0.87 -3.45 -3.98
C ALA A 65 -0.05 -4.29 -4.86
N TRP A 66 0.26 -5.57 -5.00
CA TRP A 66 -0.55 -6.58 -5.69
C TRP A 66 -0.49 -7.91 -4.92
N ARG A 67 -1.47 -8.79 -5.12
CA ARG A 67 -1.50 -10.07 -4.40
C ARG A 67 -0.36 -10.96 -4.87
N ALA A 68 0.28 -11.68 -3.96
CA ALA A 68 1.39 -12.56 -4.30
C ALA A 68 0.96 -13.75 -5.17
N ASP A 69 -0.30 -14.17 -5.07
CA ASP A 69 -0.89 -15.22 -5.94
C ASP A 69 -1.22 -14.72 -7.35
N ASP A 70 -1.32 -13.41 -7.57
CA ASP A 70 -1.48 -12.81 -8.90
C ASP A 70 -0.13 -12.83 -9.64
N ARG A 71 0.14 -13.96 -10.31
CA ARG A 71 1.41 -14.21 -11.03
C ARG A 71 1.71 -13.19 -12.11
N ASP A 72 0.69 -12.56 -12.69
CA ASP A 72 0.87 -11.56 -13.73
C ASP A 72 1.00 -10.13 -13.16
N GLY A 73 0.76 -9.94 -11.84
CA GLY A 73 0.77 -8.63 -11.19
C GLY A 73 -0.12 -7.63 -11.92
N ARG A 74 -1.28 -8.09 -12.41
CA ARG A 74 -2.22 -7.30 -13.22
C ARG A 74 -3.00 -6.34 -12.33
N ASP A 75 -3.35 -6.77 -11.12
CA ASP A 75 -4.10 -5.96 -10.15
C ASP A 75 -3.17 -5.10 -9.27
N ARG A 76 -2.35 -4.26 -9.92
CA ARG A 76 -1.44 -3.33 -9.24
C ARG A 76 -2.20 -2.13 -8.67
N ARG A 77 -2.34 -2.11 -7.35
CA ARG A 77 -3.03 -1.05 -6.60
C ARG A 77 -2.02 -0.05 -6.05
N HIS A 78 -2.33 1.23 -6.21
CA HIS A 78 -1.45 2.33 -5.80
C HIS A 78 -1.97 2.92 -4.49
N TRP A 79 -1.12 3.00 -3.48
CA TRP A 79 -1.45 3.42 -2.13
C TRP A 79 -0.52 4.53 -1.67
N HIS A 80 -1.06 5.52 -0.96
CA HIS A 80 -0.22 6.35 -0.11
C HIS A 80 0.52 5.47 0.91
N ARG A 81 1.79 5.77 1.19
CA ARG A 81 2.58 5.08 2.23
C ARG A 81 1.83 4.91 3.57
N PRO A 82 1.25 5.97 4.18
CA PRO A 82 0.50 5.81 5.43
C PRO A 82 -0.81 5.02 5.28
N CYS A 83 -1.41 5.01 4.08
CA CYS A 83 -2.62 4.22 3.84
C CYS A 83 -2.28 2.73 3.73
N TRP A 84 -1.17 2.37 3.09
CA TRP A 84 -0.69 0.97 3.03
C TRP A 84 -0.41 0.41 4.43
N GLN A 85 0.31 1.16 5.26
CA GLN A 85 0.62 0.77 6.65
C GLN A 85 -0.63 0.64 7.54
N ALA A 86 -1.75 1.19 7.10
CA ALA A 86 -3.02 1.15 7.80
C ALA A 86 -4.09 0.35 7.04
N ARG A 87 -3.73 -0.40 5.99
CA ARG A 87 -4.69 -1.02 5.04
C ARG A 87 -5.73 -1.92 5.71
N GLY A 88 -5.37 -2.64 6.76
CA GLY A 88 -6.31 -3.50 7.50
C GLY A 88 -7.40 -2.74 8.28
N ARG A 89 -7.22 -1.43 8.51
CA ARG A 89 -8.22 -0.57 9.20
C ARG A 89 -8.68 0.63 8.38
N ARG A 90 -8.05 0.89 7.24
CA ARG A 90 -8.35 2.02 6.33
C ARG A 90 -9.03 1.47 5.09
N SER A 91 -10.33 1.72 5.01
CA SER A 91 -11.14 1.59 3.81
C SER A 91 -11.69 2.97 3.44
N PRO A 92 -12.07 3.20 2.16
CA PRO A 92 -12.80 4.39 1.77
C PRO A 92 -13.95 4.57 2.73
N ARG A 93 -14.05 5.77 3.33
CA ARG A 93 -15.21 6.11 4.11
C ARG A 93 -16.33 6.30 3.10
N ILE A 94 -17.02 5.21 2.74
CA ILE A 94 -18.21 5.25 1.88
C ILE A 94 -19.15 6.21 2.59
N MET A 95 -19.24 7.44 2.08
CA MET A 95 -20.23 8.39 2.55
C MET A 95 -21.55 7.84 2.02
N ARG A 96 -22.18 6.95 2.80
CA ARG A 96 -23.59 6.63 2.59
C ARG A 96 -24.30 7.97 2.58
N SER A 97 -24.98 8.28 1.49
CA SER A 97 -25.74 9.52 1.31
C SER A 97 -26.54 9.77 2.58
N ARG A 98 -26.14 10.78 3.36
CA ARG A 98 -26.96 11.29 4.46
C ARG A 98 -28.15 11.97 3.79
N GLY A 99 -29.23 11.23 3.53
CA GLY A 99 -30.46 11.79 2.99
C GLY A 99 -31.10 11.04 1.82
N ALA A 100 -31.09 9.69 1.80
CA ALA A 100 -32.08 9.00 0.97
C ALA A 100 -33.48 9.40 1.46
N PRO A 101 -34.39 9.88 0.59
CA PRO A 101 -35.74 10.25 0.99
C PRO A 101 -36.42 9.08 1.70
N ARG A 102 -37.10 9.36 2.81
CA ARG A 102 -38.10 8.45 3.38
C ARG A 102 -39.39 8.71 2.61
N TYR A 103 -39.64 7.93 1.58
CA TYR A 103 -41.00 7.68 1.10
C TYR A 103 -41.22 6.18 1.05
#